data_AF-A0A932ZT34-F1
#
_entry.id   AF-A0A932ZT34-F1
#
_cell.length_a   1.000
_cell.length_b   1.000
_cell.length_c   1.000
_cell.angle_alpha   90.00
_cell.angle_beta   90.00
_cell.angle_gamma   90.00
#
_symmetry.space_group_name_H-M   'P 1'
#
loop_
_entity.id
_entity.type
_entity.pdbx_description
1 polymer ?
#
loop_
_entity_poly.entity_id
_entity_poly.type
_entity_poly.pdbx_seq_one_letter_code
_entity_poly.pdbx_strand_id
1 'polypeptide(L)'
;MRNRLARLRRMMREKGIPALAVLDLRNVRYLTGFTGSAGACVVTAKVAVFITDFRYRAQAAREVDRAFRYGEHRGALPGLTEEARRLRLKRLAFEESHLSYGDFRR
;
A
#
# COMPACT_ATOMS: atom_id res chain seq x y z
N MET A 1 13.86 -1.73 -7.51
CA MET A 1 12.65 -1.98 -6.70
C MET A 1 12.10 -3.40 -6.79
N ARG A 2 12.06 -4.07 -7.97
CA ARG A 2 11.49 -5.43 -8.17
C ARG A 2 11.88 -6.49 -7.11
N ASN A 3 13.13 -6.45 -6.63
CA ASN A 3 13.62 -7.36 -5.59
C ASN A 3 13.00 -7.10 -4.21
N ARG A 4 12.65 -5.85 -3.87
CA ARG A 4 12.06 -5.45 -2.58
C ARG A 4 10.64 -6.01 -2.42
N LEU A 5 9.81 -5.88 -3.46
CA LEU A 5 8.45 -6.43 -3.46
C LEU A 5 8.46 -7.97 -3.41
N ALA A 6 9.40 -8.61 -4.12
CA ALA A 6 9.57 -10.06 -4.05
C ALA A 6 9.98 -10.53 -2.65
N ARG A 7 10.91 -9.81 -1.99
CA ARG A 7 11.32 -10.07 -0.62
C ARG A 7 10.17 -9.92 0.37
N LEU A 8 9.38 -8.86 0.24
CA LEU A 8 8.19 -8.64 1.06
C LEU A 8 7.18 -9.79 0.91
N ARG A 9 6.88 -10.19 -0.33
CA ARG A 9 5.96 -11.32 -0.60
C ARG A 9 6.45 -12.64 -0.03
N ARG A 10 7.77 -12.88 -0.02
CA ARG A 10 8.36 -14.05 0.64
C ARG A 10 8.08 -14.04 2.15
N MET A 11 8.36 -12.92 2.82
CA MET A 11 8.09 -12.77 4.26
C MET A 11 6.60 -12.88 4.59
N MET A 12 5.73 -12.31 3.75
CA MET A 12 4.28 -12.43 3.89
C MET A 12 3.84 -13.89 3.82
N ARG A 13 4.39 -14.66 2.87
CA ARG A 13 4.09 -16.10 2.73
C ARG A 13 4.54 -16.89 3.95
N GLU A 14 5.75 -16.66 4.44
CA GLU A 14 6.30 -17.33 5.63
C GLU A 14 5.45 -17.05 6.89
N LYS A 15 4.87 -15.85 6.99
CA LYS A 15 3.99 -15.45 8.10
C LYS A 15 2.51 -15.73 7.87
N GLY A 16 2.12 -16.35 6.76
CA GLY A 16 0.72 -16.63 6.43
C GLY A 16 -0.15 -15.37 6.21
N ILE A 17 0.45 -14.24 5.82
CA ILE A 17 -0.21 -12.95 5.60
C ILE A 17 -0.68 -12.88 4.13
N PRO A 18 -2.00 -12.93 3.86
CA PRO A 18 -2.50 -12.94 2.48
C PRO A 18 -2.44 -11.57 1.80
N ALA A 19 -2.58 -10.50 2.59
CA ALA A 19 -2.52 -9.12 2.15
C ALA A 19 -2.02 -8.21 3.27
N LEU A 20 -1.28 -7.17 2.89
CA LEU A 20 -0.67 -6.19 3.78
C LEU A 20 -0.97 -4.78 3.29
N ALA A 21 -1.50 -3.95 4.18
CA ALA A 21 -1.55 -2.50 4.05
C ALA A 21 -0.24 -1.91 4.61
N VAL A 22 0.39 -1.03 3.83
CA VAL A 22 1.58 -0.29 4.23
C VAL A 22 1.23 1.19 4.23
N LEU A 23 1.37 1.82 5.39
CA LEU A 23 0.96 3.20 5.68
C LEU A 23 2.16 4.06 6.11
N ASP A 24 3.21 3.45 6.67
CA ASP A 24 4.44 4.16 6.97
C ASP A 24 5.08 4.65 5.67
N LEU A 25 5.15 5.97 5.51
CA LEU A 25 5.70 6.62 4.31
C LEU A 25 7.16 6.22 4.04
N ARG A 26 7.92 5.82 5.05
CA ARG A 26 9.29 5.29 4.88
C ARG A 26 9.25 3.94 4.17
N ASN A 27 8.31 3.07 4.54
CA ASN A 27 8.12 1.77 3.91
C ASN A 27 7.45 1.89 2.56
N VAL A 28 6.48 2.80 2.40
CA VAL A 28 5.91 3.16 1.10
C VAL A 28 7.03 3.61 0.15
N ARG A 29 7.84 4.58 0.55
CA ARG A 29 9.00 5.05 -0.25
C ARG A 29 9.98 3.92 -0.55
N TYR A 30 10.28 3.08 0.43
CA TYR A 30 11.17 1.93 0.23
C TYR A 30 10.62 0.96 -0.82
N LEU A 31 9.32 0.68 -0.80
CA LEU A 31 8.69 -0.28 -1.70
C LEU A 31 8.43 0.29 -3.10
N THR A 32 7.94 1.53 -3.19
CA THR A 32 7.44 2.12 -4.43
C THR A 32 8.41 3.11 -5.07
N GLY A 33 9.27 3.75 -4.29
CA GLY A 33 10.09 4.88 -4.73
C GLY A 33 9.43 6.25 -4.56
N PHE A 34 8.15 6.31 -4.16
CA PHE A 34 7.42 7.56 -4.00
C PHE A 34 7.98 8.43 -2.87
N THR A 35 8.23 9.70 -3.16
CA THR A 35 8.86 10.64 -2.22
C THR A 35 7.91 11.64 -1.58
N GLY A 36 6.66 11.70 -2.04
CA GLY A 36 5.63 12.60 -1.46
C GLY A 36 5.24 12.25 -0.03
N SER A 37 4.41 13.10 0.57
CA SER A 37 4.06 13.03 2.00
C SER A 37 2.69 12.42 2.29
N ALA A 38 1.98 11.94 1.27
CA ALA A 38 0.73 11.20 1.44
C ALA A 38 0.67 10.02 0.48
N GLY A 39 0.70 8.80 1.03
CA GLY A 39 0.63 7.59 0.24
C GLY A 39 0.50 6.35 1.10
N ALA A 40 -0.09 5.31 0.52
CA ALA A 40 -0.21 4.00 1.12
C ALA A 40 -0.09 2.92 0.03
N CYS A 41 0.08 1.66 0.44
CA CYS A 41 0.09 0.54 -0.48
C CYS A 41 -0.76 -0.62 0.03
N VAL A 42 -1.39 -1.35 -0.89
CA VAL A 42 -1.89 -2.71 -0.63
C VAL A 42 -1.01 -3.68 -1.40
N VAL A 43 -0.42 -4.64 -0.69
CA VAL A 43 0.37 -5.72 -1.30
C VAL A 43 -0.33 -7.04 -1.03
N THR A 44 -0.47 -7.86 -2.07
CA THR A 44 -0.90 -9.25 -1.98
C THR A 44 0.16 -10.14 -2.64
N ALA A 45 -0.07 -11.46 -2.64
CA ALA A 45 0.78 -12.42 -3.36
C ALA A 45 0.86 -12.12 -4.87
N LYS A 46 -0.18 -11.52 -5.47
CA LYS A 46 -0.28 -11.32 -6.94
C LYS A 46 -0.24 -9.86 -7.36
N VAL A 47 -0.91 -9.00 -6.62
CA VAL A 47 -1.06 -7.57 -6.96
C VAL A 47 -0.36 -6.68 -5.95
N ALA A 48 0.03 -5.50 -6.39
CA ALA A 48 0.46 -4.40 -5.55
C ALA A 48 -0.22 -3.13 -6.06
N VAL A 49 -0.80 -2.35 -5.16
CA VAL A 49 -1.54 -1.13 -5.48
C VAL A 49 -0.95 0.00 -4.65
N PHE A 50 -0.63 1.11 -5.30
CA PHE A 50 -0.24 2.35 -4.66
C PHE A 50 -1.45 3.30 -4.63
N ILE A 51 -1.65 3.90 -3.47
CA ILE A 51 -2.79 4.76 -3.13
C ILE A 51 -2.23 6.13 -2.75
N THR A 52 -2.72 7.18 -3.38
CA THR A 52 -2.46 8.57 -2.99
C THR A 52 -3.63 9.47 -3.40
N ASP A 53 -3.58 10.72 -2.99
CA ASP A 53 -4.57 11.73 -3.36
C ASP A 53 -4.20 12.48 -4.65
N PHE A 54 -5.18 13.18 -5.23
CA PHE A 54 -5.06 13.85 -6.53
C PHE A 54 -3.89 14.84 -6.61
N ARG A 55 -3.45 15.43 -5.48
CA ARG A 55 -2.34 16.40 -5.45
C ARG A 55 -1.03 15.77 -5.87
N TYR A 56 -0.86 14.48 -5.59
CA TYR A 56 0.37 13.74 -5.89
C TYR A 56 0.31 12.95 -7.19
N ARG A 57 -0.80 12.99 -7.95
CA ARG A 57 -0.99 12.18 -9.16
C ARG A 57 0.16 12.29 -10.15
N ALA A 58 0.57 13.53 -10.49
CA ALA A 58 1.65 13.77 -11.45
C ALA A 58 3.03 13.33 -10.93
N GLN A 59 3.25 13.40 -9.62
CA GLN A 59 4.48 12.92 -8.99
C GLN A 59 4.51 11.39 -8.95
N ALA A 60 3.43 10.77 -8.48
CA ALA A 60 3.28 9.32 -8.40
C ALA A 60 3.46 8.65 -9.76
N ALA A 61 2.89 9.23 -10.83
CA ALA A 61 3.06 8.72 -12.20
C ALA A 61 4.53 8.68 -12.67
N ARG A 62 5.40 9.54 -12.11
CA ARG A 62 6.83 9.61 -12.45
C ARG A 62 7.70 8.75 -11.53
N GLU A 63 7.37 8.66 -10.25
CA GLU A 63 8.24 8.05 -9.22
C GLU A 63 7.90 6.60 -8.89
N VAL A 64 6.63 6.21 -8.96
CA VAL A 64 6.17 4.90 -8.47
C VAL A 64 6.61 3.80 -9.43
N ASP A 65 7.24 2.75 -8.88
CA ASP A 65 7.62 1.55 -9.65
C ASP A 65 6.40 0.94 -10.36
N ARG A 66 6.57 0.62 -11.64
CA ARG A 66 5.53 0.07 -12.53
C ARG A 66 4.93 -1.25 -12.05
N ALA A 67 5.54 -1.93 -11.08
CA ALA A 67 4.98 -3.09 -10.40
C ALA A 67 3.72 -2.75 -9.57
N PHE A 68 3.51 -1.48 -9.23
CA PHE A 68 2.33 -1.00 -8.53
C PHE A 68 1.29 -0.48 -9.51
N ARG A 69 0.05 -0.90 -9.33
CA ARG A 69 -1.10 -0.26 -9.97
C ARG A 69 -1.38 1.05 -9.25
N TYR A 70 -1.67 2.10 -10.02
CA TYR A 70 -2.08 3.38 -9.47
C TYR A 70 -3.60 3.47 -9.43
N GLY A 71 -4.15 3.90 -8.29
CA GLY A 71 -5.55 4.33 -8.14
C GLY A 71 -5.60 5.77 -7.62
N GLU A 72 -6.52 6.57 -8.17
CA GLU A 72 -6.81 7.89 -7.62
C GLU A 72 -7.82 7.74 -6.48
N HIS A 73 -7.47 8.19 -5.29
CA HIS A 73 -8.29 8.05 -4.09
C HIS A 73 -8.43 9.37 -3.35
N ARG A 74 -9.45 9.50 -2.52
CA ARG A 74 -9.67 10.71 -1.68
C ARG A 74 -8.74 10.79 -0.45
N GLY A 75 -7.76 9.90 -0.34
CA GLY A 75 -6.82 9.81 0.77
C GLY A 75 -6.37 8.36 1.02
N ALA A 76 -5.39 8.18 1.91
CA ALA A 76 -4.78 6.88 2.19
C ALA A 76 -5.78 5.85 2.74
N LEU A 77 -6.48 6.16 3.85
CA LEU A 77 -7.42 5.23 4.48
C LEU A 77 -8.64 4.90 3.60
N PRO A 78 -9.38 5.88 3.04
CA PRO A 78 -10.48 5.57 2.12
C PRO A 78 -10.02 4.73 0.92
N GLY A 79 -8.86 5.06 0.35
CA GLY A 79 -8.30 4.31 -0.77
C GLY A 79 -7.91 2.88 -0.39
N LEU A 80 -7.38 2.65 0.81
CA LEU A 80 -7.11 1.30 1.31
C LEU A 80 -8.39 0.48 1.43
N THR A 81 -9.47 1.06 1.96
CA THR A 81 -10.77 0.38 2.06
C THR A 81 -11.35 0.06 0.68
N GLU A 82 -11.31 1.01 -0.25
CA GLU A 82 -11.77 0.84 -1.63
C GLU A 82 -11.01 -0.28 -2.35
N GLU A 83 -9.68 -0.27 -2.27
CA GLU A 83 -8.83 -1.28 -2.91
C GLU A 83 -8.98 -2.65 -2.22
N ALA A 84 -9.12 -2.70 -0.90
CA ALA A 84 -9.39 -3.95 -0.19
C ALA A 84 -10.71 -4.59 -0.64
N ARG A 85 -11.77 -3.78 -0.82
CA ARG A 85 -13.07 -4.24 -1.36
C ARG A 85 -12.96 -4.68 -2.81
N ARG A 86 -12.28 -3.89 -3.66
CA ARG A 86 -12.07 -4.20 -5.08
C ARG A 86 -11.30 -5.52 -5.27
N LEU A 87 -10.30 -5.77 -4.43
CA LEU A 87 -9.52 -7.00 -4.41
C LEU A 87 -10.21 -8.15 -3.66
N ARG A 88 -11.41 -7.92 -3.10
CA ARG A 88 -12.20 -8.90 -2.33
C ARG A 88 -11.39 -9.54 -1.20
N LEU A 89 -10.59 -8.74 -0.51
CA LEU A 89 -9.73 -9.22 0.58
C LEU A 89 -10.57 -9.56 1.80
N LYS A 90 -10.44 -10.79 2.30
CA LYS A 90 -11.07 -11.22 3.56
C LYS A 90 -10.27 -10.85 4.80
N ARG A 91 -8.96 -10.66 4.65
CA ARG A 91 -8.02 -10.30 5.72
C ARG A 91 -6.97 -9.35 5.17
N LEU A 92 -6.71 -8.27 5.90
CA LEU A 92 -5.71 -7.26 5.57
C LEU A 92 -4.90 -6.98 6.83
N ALA A 93 -3.63 -7.39 6.84
CA ALA A 93 -2.70 -7.01 7.89
C ALA A 93 -2.26 -5.56 7.69
N PHE A 94 -1.79 -4.90 8.74
CA PHE A 94 -1.28 -3.54 8.70
C PHE A 94 -0.11 -3.36 9.67
N GLU A 95 0.58 -2.22 9.58
CA GLU A 95 1.70 -1.87 10.46
C GLU A 95 1.19 -1.34 11.80
N GLU A 96 1.46 -2.09 12.87
CA GLU A 96 0.98 -1.80 14.24
C GLU A 96 1.28 -0.37 14.71
N SER A 97 2.45 0.17 14.35
CA SER A 97 2.91 1.48 14.82
C SER A 97 2.43 2.68 14.00
N HIS A 98 1.68 2.46 12.90
CA HIS A 98 1.32 3.51 11.94
C HIS A 98 -0.18 3.61 11.66
N LEU A 99 -0.99 2.95 12.49
CA LEU A 99 -2.45 3.04 12.44
C LEU A 99 -2.92 3.39 13.85
N SER A 100 -3.60 4.53 14.00
CA SER A 100 -4.15 4.87 15.33
C SER A 100 -5.28 3.90 15.68
N TYR A 101 -5.54 3.68 16.96
CA TYR A 101 -6.70 2.86 17.38
C TYR A 101 -8.03 3.39 16.82
N GLY A 102 -8.14 4.71 16.62
CA GLY A 102 -9.30 5.35 16.00
C GLY A 102 -9.47 5.01 14.53
N ASP A 103 -8.37 4.86 13.78
CA ASP A 103 -8.39 4.45 12.38
C ASP A 103 -8.75 2.97 12.22
N PHE A 104 -8.33 2.12 13.17
CA PHE A 104 -8.65 0.68 13.17
C PHE A 104 -10.13 0.39 13.41
N ARG A 105 -10.79 1.24 14.20
CA ARG A 105 -12.16 1.02 14.69
C ARG A 105 -13.28 1.52 13.77
N ARG A 106 -12.93 2.19 12.66
CA ARG A 106 -13.88 2.70 11.66
C ARG A 106 -14.14 1.68 10.56
#